data_AF-A0A1G4QKM6-F1
#
_entry.id   AF-A0A1G4QKM6-F1
#
_cell.length_a   1.000
_cell.length_b   1.000
_cell.length_c   1.000
_cell.angle_alpha   90.00
_cell.angle_beta   90.00
_cell.angle_gamma   90.00
#
_symmetry.space_group_name_H-M   'P 1'
#
loop_
_entity.id
_entity.type
_entity.pdbx_description
1 polymer ?
#
loop_
_entity_poly.entity_id
_entity_poly.type
_entity_poly.pdbx_seq_one_letter_code
_entity_poly.pdbx_strand_id
1 'polypeptide(L)' 'MPAALNDPMTVKLKTLRNRLLAEQRDLISIAAEINSLPSDKTIQKIANLEVAIGAVESMLDEAAGERPAN' A
#
# COMPACT_ATOMS: atom_id res chain seq x y z
N MET A 1 9.55 -25.94 7.24
CA MET A 1 9.06 -24.83 8.10
C MET A 1 9.48 -23.53 7.42
N PRO A 2 8.59 -22.69 6.87
CA PRO A 2 9.05 -21.54 6.10
C PRO A 2 9.54 -20.46 7.06
N ALA A 3 10.82 -20.10 6.92
CA ALA A 3 11.50 -19.07 7.71
C ALA A 3 10.96 -17.64 7.46
N ALA A 4 10.04 -17.47 6.51
CA ALA A 4 9.52 -16.18 6.03
C ALA A 4 8.64 -15.43 7.06
N LEU A 5 8.06 -16.11 8.06
CA LEU A 5 7.17 -15.45 9.02
C LEU A 5 7.91 -14.49 9.98
N ASN A 6 9.24 -14.56 10.08
CA ASN A 6 10.05 -13.79 11.05
C ASN A 6 11.16 -12.93 10.42
N ASP A 7 11.17 -12.72 9.10
CA ASP A 7 12.14 -11.82 8.49
C ASP A 7 11.89 -10.36 8.93
N PRO A 8 12.87 -9.67 9.56
CA PRO A 8 12.72 -8.29 10.00
C PRO A 8 12.34 -7.32 8.88
N MET A 9 12.72 -7.60 7.62
CA MET A 9 12.35 -6.75 6.49
C MET A 9 10.87 -6.94 6.13
N THR A 10 10.40 -8.18 6.04
CA THR A 10 8.99 -8.52 5.81
C THR A 10 8.06 -7.84 6.83
N VAL A 11 8.43 -7.81 8.13
CA VAL A 11 7.66 -7.10 9.17
C VAL A 11 7.63 -5.59 8.93
N LYS A 12 8.75 -5.00 8.52
CA LYS A 12 8.84 -3.57 8.18
C LYS A 12 8.00 -3.22 6.95
N LEU A 13 8.01 -4.06 5.92
CA LEU A 13 7.20 -3.89 4.71
C LEU A 13 5.71 -3.98 5.02
N LYS A 14 5.27 -4.96 5.83
CA LYS A 14 3.87 -5.03 6.32
C LYS A 14 3.47 -3.77 7.09
N THR A 15 4.36 -3.28 7.95
CA THR A 15 4.14 -2.04 8.72
C THR A 15 4.01 -0.83 7.80
N LEU A 16 4.88 -0.71 6.80
CA LEU A 16 4.83 0.36 5.80
C LEU A 16 3.53 0.30 4.99
N ARG A 17 3.16 -0.87 4.47
CA ARG A 17 1.90 -1.10 3.75
C ARG A 17 0.70 -0.63 4.55
N ASN A 18 0.63 -0.99 5.83
CA ASN A 18 -0.48 -0.59 6.70
C ASN A 18 -0.59 0.94 6.85
N ARG A 19 0.56 1.64 6.95
CA ARG A 19 0.58 3.11 7.03
C ARG A 19 0.15 3.76 5.72
N LEU A 20 0.61 3.23 4.58
CA LEU A 20 0.22 3.72 3.25
C LEU A 20 -1.29 3.53 3.00
N LEU A 21 -1.83 2.35 3.36
CA LEU A 21 -3.26 2.07 3.27
C LEU A 21 -4.09 2.97 4.20
N ALA A 22 -3.61 3.26 5.40
CA ALA A 22 -4.29 4.18 6.32
C ALA A 22 -4.37 5.59 5.71
N GLU A 23 -3.24 6.14 5.25
CA GLU A 23 -3.21 7.46 4.61
C GLU A 23 -4.10 7.51 3.36
N GLN A 24 -4.09 6.48 2.52
CA GLN A 24 -4.96 6.42 1.33
C GLN A 24 -6.44 6.42 1.73
N ARG A 25 -6.82 5.62 2.72
CA ARG A 25 -8.20 5.55 3.22
C ARG A 25 -8.65 6.88 3.81
N ASP A 26 -7.79 7.56 4.55
CA ASP A 26 -8.10 8.86 5.14
C ASP A 26 -8.33 9.90 4.05
N LEU A 27 -7.45 9.97 3.03
CA LEU A 27 -7.63 10.89 1.90
C LEU A 27 -8.91 10.60 1.10
N ILE A 28 -9.22 9.33 0.85
CA ILE A 28 -10.45 8.95 0.15
C ILE A 28 -11.69 9.27 0.98
N SER A 29 -11.64 9.04 2.30
CA SER A 29 -12.76 9.33 3.20
C SER A 29 -13.03 10.83 3.26
N ILE A 30 -11.98 11.64 3.42
CA ILE A 30 -12.08 13.11 3.35
C ILE A 30 -12.64 13.55 1.99
N ALA A 31 -12.18 12.94 0.90
CA ALA A 31 -12.68 13.24 -0.44
C ALA A 31 -14.13 12.82 -0.68
N ALA A 32 -14.63 11.83 0.05
CA ALA A 32 -16.02 11.39 -0.01
C ALA A 32 -16.97 12.28 0.80
N GLU A 33 -16.46 12.96 1.83
CA GLU A 33 -17.23 13.86 2.69
C GLU A 33 -17.48 15.25 2.05
N ILE A 34 -16.70 15.62 1.05
CA ILE A 34 -16.87 16.90 0.33
C ILE A 34 -17.98 16.79 -0.73
N ASN A 35 -18.87 17.78 -0.76
CA ASN A 35 -19.92 17.93 -1.80
C ASN A 35 -19.36 18.37 -3.17
N SER A 36 -18.09 18.08 -3.44
CA SER A 36 -17.36 18.46 -4.65
C SER A 36 -16.24 17.45 -4.91
N LEU A 37 -15.70 17.46 -6.13
CA LEU A 37 -14.53 16.65 -6.44
C LEU A 37 -13.30 17.08 -5.60
N PRO A 38 -12.44 16.14 -5.19
CA PRO A 38 -11.15 16.45 -4.60
C PRO A 38 -10.25 17.17 -5.62
N SER A 39 -9.30 17.97 -5.13
CA SER A 39 -8.35 18.66 -6.00
C SER A 39 -7.46 17.68 -6.79
N ASP A 40 -6.98 18.10 -7.97
CA ASP A 40 -6.05 17.30 -8.79
C ASP A 40 -4.83 16.84 -7.98
N LYS A 41 -4.33 17.70 -7.08
CA LYS A 41 -3.23 17.36 -6.18
C LYS A 41 -3.57 16.21 -5.23
N THR A 42 -4.81 16.16 -4.75
CA THR A 42 -5.31 15.08 -3.88
C THR A 42 -5.46 13.79 -4.67
N ILE A 43 -6.04 13.85 -5.88
CA ILE A 43 -6.15 12.71 -6.79
C ILE A 43 -4.77 12.15 -7.12
N GLN A 44 -3.81 13.02 -7.47
CA GLN A 44 -2.43 12.62 -7.75
C GLN A 44 -1.74 11.99 -6.53
N LYS A 45 -2.00 12.51 -5.31
CA LYS A 45 -1.46 11.93 -4.08
C LYS A 45 -2.00 10.52 -3.85
N ILE A 46 -3.30 10.30 -4.06
CA ILE A 46 -3.93 8.97 -3.97
C ILE A 46 -3.31 8.01 -5.00
N ALA A 47 -3.17 8.42 -6.26
CA ALA A 47 -2.54 7.61 -7.30
C ALA A 47 -1.09 7.23 -6.95
N ASN A 48 -0.31 8.16 -6.40
CA ASN A 48 1.06 7.88 -5.96
C ASN A 48 1.11 6.88 -4.80
N LEU A 49 0.13 6.94 -3.88
CA LEU A 49 0.01 5.97 -2.80
C LEU A 49 -0.31 4.57 -3.34
N GLU A 50 -1.17 4.44 -4.35
CA GLU A 50 -1.48 3.17 -5.00
C GLU A 50 -0.25 2.52 -5.61
N VAL A 51 0.55 3.29 -6.35
CA VAL A 51 1.82 2.81 -6.93
C VAL A 51 2.77 2.33 -5.84
N ALA A 52 2.90 3.08 -4.74
CA ALA A 52 3.77 2.71 -3.63
C ALA A 52 3.27 1.45 -2.90
N ILE A 53 1.95 1.31 -2.70
CA ILE A 53 1.33 0.13 -2.09
C ILE A 53 1.60 -1.09 -2.96
N GLY A 54 1.35 -1.00 -4.28
CA GLY A 54 1.60 -2.10 -5.21
C GLY A 54 3.06 -2.57 -5.19
N ALA A 55 4.01 -1.63 -5.16
CA ALA A 55 5.43 -1.97 -5.05
C ALA A 55 5.76 -2.72 -3.73
N VAL A 56 5.20 -2.28 -2.61
CA VAL A 56 5.40 -2.95 -1.31
C VAL A 56 4.73 -4.33 -1.29
N GLU A 57 3.55 -4.47 -1.89
CA GLU A 57 2.85 -5.75 -2.03
C GLU A 57 3.65 -6.74 -2.88
N SER A 58 4.17 -6.32 -4.03
CA SER A 58 5.05 -7.17 -4.85
C SER A 58 6.28 -7.65 -4.08
N MET A 59 6.93 -6.78 -3.29
CA MET A 59 8.06 -7.19 -2.45
C MET A 59 7.67 -8.19 -1.35
N LEU A 60 6.45 -8.10 -0.82
CA LEU A 60 5.93 -9.03 0.18
C LEU A 60 5.59 -10.39 -0.45
N ASP A 61 5.01 -10.39 -1.64
CA ASP A 61 4.69 -11.61 -2.39
C ASP A 61 5.98 -12.36 -2.76
N GLU A 62 7.00 -11.63 -3.23
CA GLU A 62 8.35 -12.15 -3.47
C GLU A 62 8.96 -12.78 -2.20
N ALA A 63 8.84 -12.10 -1.05
CA ALA A 63 9.34 -12.60 0.23
C ALA A 63 8.58 -13.84 0.73
N ALA A 64 7.29 -13.97 0.37
CA ALA A 64 6.48 -15.14 0.68
C ALA A 64 6.79 -16.36 -0.22
N GLY A 65 7.57 -16.16 -1.30
CA GLY A 65 7.81 -17.19 -2.32
C GLY A 65 6.63 -17.36 -3.28
N GLU A 66 5.67 -16.43 -3.26
CA GLU A 66 4.56 -16.37 -4.21
C GLU A 66 5.06 -15.68 -5.49
N ARG A 67 5.63 -16.48 -6.39
CA ARG A 67 5.94 -15.99 -7.75
C ARG A 67 4.63 -15.68 -8.48
N PRO A 68 4.48 -14.51 -9.14
CA PRO A 68 3.47 -14.39 -10.17
C PRO A 68 3.81 -15.39 -11.28
N ALA A 69 2.85 -16.25 -11.62
CA ALA A 69 2.93 -17.09 -12.80
C ALA A 69 3.04 -16.15 -14.01
N ASN A 70 4.16 -16.24 -14.71
CA ASN A 70 4.46 -15.49 -15.93
C ASN A 70 3.44 -15.77 -17.03
#